data_AF-A0A4V2UWD6-F1
#
_entry.id   AF-A0A4V2UWD6-F1
#
_cell.length_a   1.000
_cell.length_b   1.000
_cell.length_c   1.000
_cell.angle_alpha   90.00
_cell.angle_beta   90.00
_cell.angle_gamma   90.00
#
_symmetry.space_group_name_H-M   'P 1'
#
loop_
_entity.id
_entity.type
_entity.pdbx_description
1 polymer ?
#
loop_
_entity_poly.entity_id
_entity_poly.type
_entity_poly.pdbx_seq_one_letter_code
_entity_poly.pdbx_strand_id
1 'polypeptide(L)'
;MSSRLRIALLALVAGLFTLAGCQKEASEGRPSSAGGQAAPAAEQRAPLMLPASQSDDDWKRYIGQQVSRNVRVKRGIPPFAVYVSPDEDPFPVIDNARQTLQRGVVKDTIIAFGSRDSQLMATQMVELFKDIPADRLKGARVVFVGDAAHRGVAESAVAPSGAEFIFLEFGK
;
A
#
# COMPACT_ATOMS: atom_id res chain seq x y z
N MET A 1 3.20 -50.96 18.88
CA MET A 1 3.99 -52.03 19.54
C MET A 1 5.19 -52.35 18.65
N SER A 2 6.39 -52.37 19.25
CA SER A 2 7.69 -52.81 18.70
C SER A 2 8.37 -51.86 17.67
N SER A 3 9.34 -50.97 18.01
CA SER A 3 10.70 -51.14 18.61
C SER A 3 11.69 -51.69 17.55
N ARG A 4 12.91 -51.20 17.25
CA ARG A 4 14.08 -50.71 18.05
C ARG A 4 15.03 -49.93 17.12
N LEU A 5 15.52 -48.73 17.47
CA LEU A 5 16.79 -48.44 18.15
C LEU A 5 18.03 -49.20 17.62
N ARG A 6 18.93 -48.48 16.92
CA ARG A 6 20.37 -48.80 16.85
C ARG A 6 21.17 -47.50 16.96
N ILE A 7 21.72 -47.31 18.15
CA ILE A 7 22.78 -46.36 18.49
C ILE A 7 24.10 -46.98 18.01
N ALA A 8 24.96 -46.20 17.35
CA ALA A 8 26.38 -46.48 17.28
C ALA A 8 27.15 -45.16 17.42
N LEU A 9 28.19 -45.24 18.23
CA LEU A 9 28.90 -44.18 18.91
C LEU A 9 30.38 -44.23 18.50
N LEU A 10 31.00 -43.04 18.41
CA LEU A 10 32.43 -42.73 18.66
C LEU A 10 33.53 -43.08 17.62
N ALA A 11 34.30 -42.04 17.24
CA ALA A 11 35.78 -41.87 17.26
C ALA A 11 36.13 -40.72 16.29
N LEU A 12 36.57 -39.50 16.65
CA LEU A 12 37.72 -39.01 17.44
C LEU A 12 39.10 -39.39 16.89
N VAL A 13 39.67 -38.57 15.98
CA VAL A 13 41.11 -38.19 15.82
C VAL A 13 41.12 -36.88 14.99
N ALA A 14 41.29 -35.71 15.61
CA ALA A 14 42.56 -34.99 15.81
C ALA A 14 43.31 -34.61 14.51
N GLY A 15 43.15 -33.36 14.09
CA GLY A 15 43.97 -32.70 13.07
C GLY A 15 44.03 -31.20 13.39
N LEU A 16 44.98 -30.84 14.25
CA LEU A 16 45.23 -29.50 14.79
C LEU A 16 46.45 -28.87 14.10
N PHE A 17 46.35 -27.55 13.83
CA PHE A 17 47.40 -26.58 13.49
C PHE A 17 48.02 -26.68 12.08
N THR A 18 48.05 -25.62 11.29
CA THR A 18 48.83 -24.37 11.52
C THR A 18 48.08 -23.10 11.08
N LEU A 19 47.79 -22.15 11.97
CA LEU A 19 48.59 -20.94 12.29
C LEU A 19 48.75 -19.92 11.14
N ALA A 20 47.94 -18.86 11.14
CA ALA A 20 48.36 -17.46 10.94
C ALA A 20 47.13 -16.52 11.05
N GLY A 21 47.05 -15.73 12.13
CA GLY A 21 46.05 -14.65 12.25
C GLY A 21 45.58 -14.40 13.69
N CYS A 22 46.43 -13.79 14.50
CA CYS A 22 46.14 -13.28 15.84
C CYS A 22 45.05 -12.20 15.85
N GLN A 23 44.13 -12.27 16.82
CA GLN A 23 43.82 -11.29 17.90
C GLN A 23 42.67 -11.93 18.72
N LYS A 24 42.84 -12.39 19.97
CA LYS A 24 43.06 -11.64 21.24
C LYS A 24 41.97 -10.55 21.37
N GLU A 25 41.01 -10.54 22.29
CA GLU A 25 40.79 -11.16 23.61
C GLU A 25 39.28 -11.12 23.92
N ALA A 26 38.83 -12.03 24.79
CA ALA A 26 37.57 -11.86 25.52
C ALA A 26 37.76 -10.89 26.69
N SER A 27 36.85 -9.94 26.86
CA SER A 27 36.44 -9.50 28.20
C SER A 27 35.16 -8.68 28.16
N GLU A 28 34.35 -8.94 29.19
CA GLU A 28 33.09 -8.29 29.51
C GLU A 28 33.05 -6.78 29.30
N GLY A 29 31.94 -6.34 28.73
CA GLY A 29 31.47 -4.96 28.77
C GLY A 29 30.02 -4.93 28.34
N ARG A 30 29.11 -4.84 29.30
CA ARG A 30 27.73 -4.43 29.04
C ARG A 30 27.76 -2.98 28.54
N PRO A 31 27.07 -2.65 27.44
CA PRO A 31 26.31 -1.42 27.41
C PRO A 31 24.83 -1.74 27.25
N SER A 32 24.06 -1.20 28.17
CA SER A 32 22.65 -0.91 27.96
C SER A 32 22.55 0.11 26.83
N SER A 33 21.87 -0.24 25.74
CA SER A 33 21.26 0.70 24.78
C SER A 33 20.07 -0.03 24.17
N ALA A 34 18.86 0.18 24.68
CA ALA A 34 17.98 1.25 24.20
C ALA A 34 17.78 1.19 22.68
N GLY A 35 16.59 0.73 22.28
CA GLY A 35 15.82 1.27 21.16
C GLY A 35 16.48 1.27 19.79
N GLY A 36 16.09 0.32 18.94
CA GLY A 36 16.36 0.39 17.52
C GLY A 36 15.89 -0.86 16.80
N GLN A 37 14.58 -1.11 16.78
CA GLN A 37 14.00 -1.94 15.73
C GLN A 37 14.32 -1.24 14.41
N ALA A 38 15.35 -1.72 13.71
CA ALA A 38 15.52 -1.43 12.31
C ALA A 38 14.26 -1.94 11.62
N ALA A 39 13.37 -1.02 11.27
CA ALA A 39 12.30 -1.29 10.33
C ALA A 39 12.94 -1.94 9.10
N PRO A 40 12.38 -3.04 8.57
CA PRO A 40 12.93 -3.66 7.37
C PRO A 40 12.99 -2.57 6.29
N ALA A 41 14.19 -2.32 5.76
CA ALA A 41 14.37 -1.48 4.61
C ALA A 41 13.39 -1.96 3.54
N ALA A 42 12.46 -1.09 3.14
CA ALA A 42 11.51 -1.39 2.11
C ALA A 42 12.31 -1.69 0.84
N GLU A 43 12.40 -2.97 0.49
CA GLU A 43 12.97 -3.42 -0.78
C GLU A 43 12.24 -2.66 -1.88
N GLN A 44 12.99 -1.82 -2.59
CA GLN A 44 12.47 -0.84 -3.53
C GLN A 44 11.92 -1.60 -4.73
N ARG A 45 10.65 -1.97 -4.64
CA ARG A 45 9.95 -2.78 -5.62
C ARG A 45 9.95 -2.01 -6.94
N ALA A 46 10.34 -2.67 -8.03
CA ALA A 46 10.39 -2.05 -9.34
C ALA A 46 9.04 -1.37 -9.67
N PRO A 47 9.05 -0.17 -10.28
CA PRO A 47 7.83 0.55 -10.61
C PRO A 47 6.92 -0.27 -11.52
N LEU A 48 5.61 -0.09 -11.37
CA LEU A 48 4.64 -0.71 -12.27
C LEU A 48 4.67 0.00 -13.62
N MET A 49 4.82 -0.77 -14.69
CA MET A 49 4.69 -0.22 -16.05
C MET A 49 3.25 0.19 -16.32
N LEU A 50 3.09 1.33 -17.00
CA LEU A 50 1.78 1.78 -17.43
C LEU A 50 1.19 0.80 -18.48
N PRO A 51 -0.13 0.57 -18.47
CA PRO A 51 -0.78 -0.14 -19.56
C PRO A 51 -0.48 0.51 -20.90
N ALA A 52 -0.10 -0.29 -21.89
CA ALA A 52 0.10 0.19 -23.26
C ALA A 52 -1.24 0.32 -24.03
N SER A 53 -2.29 -0.34 -23.54
CA SER A 53 -3.63 -0.32 -24.13
C SER A 53 -4.47 0.80 -23.51
N GLN A 54 -5.49 1.24 -24.25
CA GLN A 54 -6.55 2.11 -23.73
C GLN A 54 -7.69 1.32 -23.09
N SER A 55 -7.51 0.02 -22.84
CA SER A 55 -8.56 -0.81 -22.24
C SER A 55 -8.75 -0.48 -20.77
N ASP A 56 -9.97 -0.13 -20.37
CA ASP A 56 -10.28 0.16 -18.98
C ASP A 56 -10.02 -1.02 -18.04
N ASP A 57 -10.12 -2.26 -18.51
CA ASP A 57 -9.83 -3.44 -17.68
C ASP A 57 -8.34 -3.55 -17.34
N ASP A 58 -7.46 -3.20 -18.28
CA ASP A 58 -6.03 -3.14 -18.02
C ASP A 58 -5.67 -2.01 -17.05
N TRP A 59 -6.33 -0.86 -17.18
CA TRP A 59 -6.17 0.27 -16.27
C TRP A 59 -6.72 0.00 -14.87
N LYS A 60 -7.91 -0.60 -14.74
CA LYS A 60 -8.47 -1.07 -13.45
C LYS A 60 -7.51 -2.04 -12.77
N ARG A 61 -6.96 -2.99 -13.53
CA ARG A 61 -5.97 -3.95 -13.00
C ARG A 61 -4.70 -3.26 -12.54
N TYR A 62 -4.16 -2.33 -13.31
CA TYR A 62 -2.98 -1.54 -12.95
C TYR A 62 -3.23 -0.71 -11.68
N ILE A 63 -4.33 0.03 -11.60
CA ILE A 63 -4.72 0.83 -10.43
C ILE A 63 -4.90 -0.07 -9.20
N GLY A 64 -5.59 -1.20 -9.34
CA GLY A 64 -5.76 -2.16 -8.25
C GLY A 64 -4.42 -2.70 -7.72
N GLN A 65 -3.45 -2.95 -8.61
CA GLN A 65 -2.09 -3.32 -8.19
C GLN A 65 -1.36 -2.18 -7.49
N GLN A 66 -1.47 -0.94 -7.99
CA GLN A 66 -0.88 0.24 -7.35
C GLN A 66 -1.37 0.39 -5.91
N VAL A 67 -2.69 0.34 -5.71
CA VAL A 67 -3.29 0.41 -4.37
C VAL A 67 -2.82 -0.75 -3.50
N SER A 68 -2.84 -1.99 -4.01
CA SER A 68 -2.49 -3.18 -3.22
C SER A 68 -1.01 -3.21 -2.80
N ARG A 69 -0.10 -2.68 -3.62
CA ARG A 69 1.33 -2.63 -3.30
C ARG A 69 1.64 -1.58 -2.24
N ASN A 70 1.00 -0.41 -2.33
CA ASN A 70 1.36 0.78 -1.58
C ASN A 70 0.47 1.01 -0.34
N VAL A 71 -0.75 0.50 -0.33
CA VAL A 71 -1.73 0.76 0.72
C VAL A 71 -2.17 -0.54 1.37
N ARG A 72 -1.99 -0.64 2.69
CA ARG A 72 -2.44 -1.82 3.45
C ARG A 72 -3.93 -1.71 3.73
N VAL A 73 -4.70 -2.63 3.17
CA VAL A 73 -6.11 -2.86 3.49
C VAL A 73 -6.20 -3.65 4.78
N LYS A 74 -7.06 -3.19 5.70
CA LYS A 74 -7.29 -3.89 6.97
C LYS A 74 -8.13 -5.13 6.72
N ARG A 75 -7.71 -6.26 7.30
CA ARG A 75 -8.45 -7.53 7.16
C ARG A 75 -9.91 -7.35 7.62
N GLY A 76 -10.84 -7.83 6.80
CA GLY A 76 -12.28 -7.76 7.10
C GLY A 76 -12.95 -6.43 6.73
N ILE A 77 -12.20 -5.44 6.21
CA ILE A 77 -12.76 -4.19 5.70
C ILE A 77 -12.46 -4.12 4.21
N PRO A 78 -13.45 -4.34 3.33
CA PRO A 78 -13.22 -4.28 1.89
C PRO A 78 -12.90 -2.84 1.45
N PRO A 79 -12.00 -2.66 0.48
CA PRO A 79 -11.81 -1.36 -0.15
C PRO A 79 -13.03 -1.01 -1.02
N PHE A 80 -13.34 0.27 -1.13
CA PHE A 80 -14.32 0.81 -2.07
C PHE A 80 -13.57 1.43 -3.25
N ALA A 81 -13.75 0.91 -4.45
CA ALA A 81 -13.06 1.38 -5.65
C ALA A 81 -14.02 2.13 -6.58
N VAL A 82 -13.57 3.27 -7.07
CA VAL A 82 -14.29 4.14 -8.00
C VAL A 82 -13.40 4.30 -9.23
N TYR A 83 -13.85 3.73 -10.35
CA TYR A 83 -13.19 3.89 -11.65
C TYR A 83 -14.11 4.64 -12.60
N VAL A 84 -13.60 5.70 -13.23
CA VAL A 84 -14.34 6.44 -14.27
C VAL A 84 -13.70 6.14 -15.61
N SER A 85 -14.48 5.60 -16.55
CA SER A 85 -14.06 5.47 -17.95
C SER A 85 -14.14 6.81 -18.67
N PRO A 86 -13.17 7.16 -19.54
CA PRO A 86 -13.31 8.32 -20.43
C PRO A 86 -14.33 8.11 -21.56
N ASP A 87 -14.72 6.86 -21.82
CA ASP A 87 -15.61 6.52 -22.94
C ASP A 87 -17.07 6.32 -22.50
N GLU A 88 -17.35 6.41 -21.19
CA GLU A 88 -18.67 6.22 -20.60
C GLU A 88 -19.14 7.47 -19.87
N ASP A 89 -20.46 7.58 -19.65
CA ASP A 89 -21.01 8.61 -18.77
C ASP A 89 -20.53 8.37 -17.32
N PRO A 90 -19.82 9.33 -16.68
CA PRO A 90 -19.36 9.16 -15.31
C PRO A 90 -20.48 9.21 -14.27
N PHE A 91 -21.65 9.77 -14.60
CA PHE A 91 -22.70 10.07 -13.63
C PHE A 91 -23.12 8.88 -12.76
N PRO A 92 -23.45 7.68 -13.30
CA PRO A 92 -23.91 6.56 -12.47
C PRO A 92 -22.88 6.12 -11.43
N VAL A 93 -21.59 6.10 -11.80
CA VAL A 93 -20.50 5.69 -10.91
C VAL A 93 -20.25 6.75 -9.84
N ILE A 94 -20.20 8.02 -10.25
CA ILE A 94 -19.93 9.13 -9.34
C ILE A 94 -21.10 9.37 -8.38
N ASP A 95 -22.34 9.22 -8.84
CA ASP A 95 -23.51 9.34 -7.98
C ASP A 95 -23.58 8.19 -6.95
N ASN A 96 -23.31 6.95 -7.37
CA ASN A 96 -23.22 5.83 -6.43
C ASN A 96 -22.14 6.06 -5.35
N ALA A 97 -20.96 6.55 -5.76
CA ALA A 97 -19.89 6.89 -4.85
C ALA A 97 -20.30 8.04 -3.91
N ARG A 98 -20.93 9.11 -4.42
CA ARG A 98 -21.45 10.24 -3.63
C ARG A 98 -22.42 9.75 -2.56
N GLN A 99 -23.45 9.00 -2.94
CA GLN A 99 -24.45 8.47 -2.00
C GLN A 99 -23.81 7.58 -0.93
N THR A 100 -22.83 6.76 -1.31
CA THR A 100 -22.10 5.90 -0.38
C THR A 100 -21.29 6.72 0.63
N LEU A 101 -20.56 7.72 0.17
CA LEU A 101 -19.74 8.56 1.03
C LEU A 101 -20.57 9.51 1.91
N GLN A 102 -21.75 9.94 1.45
CA GLN A 102 -22.71 10.67 2.28
C GLN A 102 -23.25 9.81 3.44
N ARG A 103 -23.50 8.52 3.19
CA ARG A 103 -23.83 7.54 4.26
C ARG A 103 -22.64 7.20 5.16
N GLY A 104 -21.44 7.64 4.80
CA GLY A 104 -20.21 7.37 5.51
C GLY A 104 -19.71 5.95 5.31
N VAL A 105 -18.47 5.73 5.74
CA VAL A 105 -17.80 4.43 5.64
C VAL A 105 -17.26 4.01 6.99
N VAL A 106 -16.94 2.72 7.13
CA VAL A 106 -16.29 2.17 8.33
C VAL A 106 -14.89 2.79 8.46
N LYS A 107 -14.44 3.02 9.70
CA LYS A 107 -13.05 3.42 9.95
C LYS A 107 -12.06 2.45 9.30
N ASP A 108 -10.93 2.98 8.85
CA ASP A 108 -9.85 2.27 8.13
C ASP A 108 -10.21 1.82 6.70
N THR A 109 -11.43 2.12 6.21
CA THR A 109 -11.83 1.89 4.82
C THR A 109 -10.90 2.64 3.87
N ILE A 110 -10.44 1.93 2.85
CA ILE A 110 -9.77 2.52 1.69
C ILE A 110 -10.83 2.86 0.65
N ILE A 111 -10.82 4.10 0.17
CA ILE A 111 -11.60 4.55 -0.97
C ILE A 111 -10.63 4.89 -2.08
N ALA A 112 -10.54 4.05 -3.11
CA ALA A 112 -9.61 4.26 -4.21
C ALA A 112 -10.31 4.88 -5.42
N PHE A 113 -9.80 6.00 -5.91
CA PHE A 113 -10.23 6.68 -7.12
C PHE A 113 -9.15 6.55 -8.20
N GLY A 114 -9.53 6.17 -9.41
CA GLY A 114 -8.64 6.20 -10.56
C GLY A 114 -9.35 6.12 -11.91
N SER A 115 -8.66 6.51 -12.97
CA SER A 115 -9.11 6.43 -14.36
C SER A 115 -7.88 6.36 -15.24
N ARG A 116 -7.99 5.85 -16.47
CA ARG A 116 -6.93 6.05 -17.48
C ARG A 116 -6.76 7.52 -17.88
N ASP A 117 -7.76 8.36 -17.62
CA ASP A 117 -7.68 9.81 -17.71
C ASP A 117 -7.62 10.41 -16.30
N SER A 118 -6.41 10.76 -15.86
CA SER A 118 -6.20 11.31 -14.53
C SER A 118 -6.89 12.66 -14.32
N GLN A 119 -7.04 13.49 -15.37
CA GLN A 119 -7.67 14.80 -15.26
C GLN A 119 -9.17 14.66 -15.07
N LEU A 120 -9.79 13.75 -15.82
CA LEU A 120 -11.20 13.39 -15.68
C LEU A 120 -11.51 12.96 -14.25
N MET A 121 -10.73 12.02 -13.70
CA MET A 121 -10.97 11.56 -12.32
C MET A 121 -10.82 12.67 -11.29
N ALA A 122 -9.77 13.50 -11.38
CA ALA A 122 -9.60 14.62 -10.44
C ALA A 122 -10.76 15.62 -10.50
N THR A 123 -11.29 15.89 -11.70
CA THR A 123 -12.47 16.74 -11.89
C THR A 123 -13.71 16.12 -11.24
N GLN A 124 -13.92 14.81 -11.44
CA GLN A 124 -15.05 14.11 -10.82
C GLN A 124 -14.94 14.03 -9.30
N MET A 125 -13.72 13.97 -8.73
CA MET A 125 -13.51 14.08 -7.30
C MET A 125 -13.96 15.44 -6.76
N VAL A 126 -13.65 16.55 -7.44
CA VAL A 126 -14.16 17.88 -7.06
C VAL A 126 -15.68 17.88 -7.02
N GLU A 127 -16.31 17.41 -8.10
CA GLU A 127 -17.76 17.35 -8.21
C GLU A 127 -18.41 16.42 -7.19
N LEU A 128 -17.76 15.32 -6.80
CA LEU A 128 -18.23 14.40 -5.78
C LEU A 128 -18.12 15.03 -4.39
N PHE A 129 -16.93 15.50 -4.02
CA PHE A 129 -16.61 15.87 -2.65
C PHE A 129 -17.24 17.19 -2.21
N LYS A 130 -17.70 18.04 -3.14
CA LYS A 130 -18.45 19.27 -2.81
C LYS A 130 -19.71 19.01 -1.96
N ASP A 131 -20.32 17.83 -2.10
CA ASP A 131 -21.55 17.44 -1.40
C ASP A 131 -21.31 16.45 -0.24
N ILE A 132 -20.05 16.21 0.12
CA ILE A 132 -19.70 15.38 1.27
C ILE A 132 -19.56 16.30 2.49
N PRO A 133 -20.33 16.09 3.57
CA PRO A 133 -20.24 16.91 4.76
C PRO A 133 -18.82 16.92 5.35
N ALA A 134 -18.47 18.02 5.99
CA ALA A 134 -17.18 18.13 6.67
C ALA A 134 -17.00 16.98 7.67
N ASP A 135 -15.78 16.46 7.76
CA ASP A 135 -15.39 15.39 8.68
C ASP A 135 -16.13 14.04 8.52
N ARG A 136 -16.99 13.91 7.50
CA ARG A 136 -17.85 12.74 7.30
C ARG A 136 -17.07 11.43 7.16
N LEU A 137 -15.84 11.52 6.65
CA LEU A 137 -14.97 10.40 6.32
C LEU A 137 -13.75 10.34 7.24
N LYS A 138 -13.79 10.96 8.43
CA LYS A 138 -12.73 10.84 9.44
C LYS A 138 -12.35 9.39 9.72
N GLY A 139 -11.06 9.10 9.60
CA GLY A 139 -10.50 7.75 9.80
C GLY A 139 -10.64 6.82 8.60
N ALA A 140 -11.23 7.27 7.49
CA ALA A 140 -11.06 6.64 6.18
C ALA A 140 -9.80 7.19 5.48
N ARG A 141 -9.35 6.46 4.47
CA ARG A 141 -8.22 6.85 3.61
C ARG A 141 -8.72 6.92 2.17
N VAL A 142 -8.61 8.10 1.57
CA VAL A 142 -8.92 8.32 0.16
C VAL A 142 -7.63 8.24 -0.63
N VAL A 143 -7.57 7.31 -1.56
CA VAL A 143 -6.44 7.08 -2.44
C VAL A 143 -6.77 7.62 -3.81
N PHE A 144 -5.98 8.57 -4.32
CA PHE A 144 -6.03 9.00 -5.71
C PHE A 144 -4.86 8.39 -6.47
N VAL A 145 -5.17 7.64 -7.54
CA VAL A 145 -4.18 7.06 -8.44
C VAL A 145 -4.23 7.81 -9.76
N GLY A 146 -3.16 8.55 -10.08
CA GLY A 146 -3.18 9.49 -11.21
C GLY A 146 -1.82 10.14 -11.49
N ASP A 147 -1.84 11.16 -12.34
CA ASP A 147 -0.69 12.00 -12.65
C ASP A 147 -0.45 13.05 -11.56
N ALA A 148 0.84 13.35 -11.31
CA ALA A 148 1.23 14.34 -10.30
C ALA A 148 0.64 15.73 -10.56
N ALA A 149 0.39 16.09 -11.82
CA ALA A 149 -0.25 17.35 -12.21
C ALA A 149 -1.64 17.55 -11.59
N HIS A 150 -2.36 16.46 -11.28
CA HIS A 150 -3.73 16.50 -10.78
C HIS A 150 -3.84 16.26 -9.27
N ARG A 151 -2.71 15.99 -8.59
CA ARG A 151 -2.67 15.72 -7.15
C ARG A 151 -3.31 16.84 -6.34
N GLY A 152 -2.88 18.09 -6.56
CA GLY A 152 -3.32 19.23 -5.74
C GLY A 152 -4.83 19.48 -5.83
N VAL A 153 -5.42 19.23 -7.01
CA VAL A 153 -6.87 19.32 -7.23
C VAL A 153 -7.61 18.26 -6.42
N ALA A 154 -7.16 17.00 -6.51
CA ALA A 154 -7.77 15.89 -5.78
C ALA A 154 -7.61 16.04 -4.25
N GLU A 155 -6.43 16.44 -3.79
CA GLU A 155 -6.13 16.63 -2.36
C GLU A 155 -7.03 17.72 -1.75
N SER A 156 -7.17 18.85 -2.45
CA SER A 156 -8.02 19.97 -2.02
C SER A 156 -9.50 19.59 -1.98
N ALA A 157 -9.98 18.80 -2.95
CA ALA A 157 -11.35 18.31 -2.96
C ALA A 157 -11.67 17.43 -1.75
N VAL A 158 -10.74 16.55 -1.37
CA VAL A 158 -10.93 15.57 -0.28
C VAL A 158 -10.80 16.20 1.10
N ALA A 159 -9.95 17.21 1.26
CA ALA A 159 -9.56 17.77 2.56
C ALA A 159 -10.75 18.08 3.51
N PRO A 160 -11.87 18.70 3.08
CA PRO A 160 -12.99 18.99 3.98
C PRO A 160 -13.64 17.75 4.60
N SER A 161 -13.59 16.60 3.91
CA SER A 161 -14.21 15.35 4.39
C SER A 161 -13.54 14.75 5.63
N GLY A 162 -12.34 15.22 5.99
CA GLY A 162 -11.54 14.72 7.11
C GLY A 162 -10.90 13.35 6.87
N ALA A 163 -10.97 12.81 5.65
CA ALA A 163 -10.24 11.61 5.26
C ALA A 163 -8.73 11.88 5.14
N GLU A 164 -7.92 10.87 5.42
CA GLU A 164 -6.49 10.90 5.06
C GLU A 164 -6.35 10.77 3.54
N PHE A 165 -5.63 11.70 2.91
CA PHE A 165 -5.36 11.67 1.48
C PHE A 165 -4.05 10.95 1.17
N ILE A 166 -4.11 10.00 0.24
CA ILE A 166 -2.95 9.24 -0.24
C ILE A 166 -2.88 9.40 -1.76
N PHE A 167 -1.74 9.87 -2.26
CA PHE A 167 -1.48 9.97 -3.68
C PHE A 167 -0.56 8.85 -4.16
N LEU A 168 -0.96 8.16 -5.23
CA LEU A 168 -0.14 7.17 -5.93
C LEU A 168 0.04 7.63 -7.38
N GLU A 169 1.29 7.90 -7.75
CA GLU A 169 1.60 8.41 -9.09
C GLU A 169 1.65 7.27 -10.12
N PHE A 170 1.18 7.57 -11.32
CA PHE A 170 1.39 6.72 -12.48
C PHE A 170 2.87 6.41 -12.73
N GLY A 171 3.18 5.13 -12.95
CA GLY A 171 4.51 4.66 -13.28
C GLY A 171 5.51 4.63 -12.11
N LYS A 172 5.07 4.82 -10.85
CA LYS A 172 5.93 4.82 -9.66
C LYS A 172 5.63 3.67 -8.69
#